data_AF-A0A6A1VVR1-F1
#
_entry.id   AF-A0A6A1VVR1-F1
#
_cell.length_a   1.000
_cell.length_b   1.000
_cell.length_c   1.000
_cell.angle_alpha   90.00
_cell.angle_beta   90.00
_cell.angle_gamma   90.00
#
_symmetry.space_group_name_H-M   'P 1'
#
loop_
_entity.id
_entity.type
_entity.pdbx_description
1 polymer ?
#
loop_
_entity_poly.entity_id
_entity_poly.type
_entity_poly.pdbx_seq_one_letter_code
_entity_poly.pdbx_strand_id
1 'polypeptide(L)'
;MDLAFLHKVSCNSFLPSHYYRMTFDIAVQPSFSMGAAILFHSNGNILRAWTRRFKTTDPFMGEAEAAHLALSRAADLKLLSLLF
;
A
#
# COMPACT_ATOMS: atom_id res chain seq x y z
N MET A 1 12.61 5.13 21.78
CA MET A 1 11.84 4.28 20.84
C MET A 1 10.54 5.01 20.59
N ASP A 2 10.47 5.80 19.53
CA ASP A 2 9.22 6.46 19.14
C ASP A 2 8.37 5.50 18.30
N LEU A 3 7.23 5.10 18.87
CA LEU A 3 6.17 4.42 18.15
C LEU A 3 5.43 5.48 17.33
N ALA A 4 5.73 5.56 16.03
CA ALA A 4 4.95 6.38 15.11
C ALA A 4 3.52 5.84 15.05
N PHE A 5 2.59 6.52 15.73
CA PHE A 5 1.16 6.28 15.62
C PHE A 5 0.72 6.62 14.19
N LEU A 6 0.23 5.63 13.44
CA LEU A 6 -0.47 5.85 12.18
C LEU A 6 -1.78 6.59 12.47
N HIS A 7 -1.76 7.92 12.34
CA HIS A 7 -2.94 8.75 12.50
C HIS A 7 -3.85 8.57 11.29
N LYS A 8 -5.12 8.19 11.51
CA LYS A 8 -6.13 8.13 10.46
C LYS A 8 -6.43 9.56 10.00
N VAL A 9 -5.84 10.01 8.90
CA VAL A 9 -6.20 11.29 8.28
C VAL A 9 -7.61 11.16 7.71
N SER A 10 -8.56 11.96 8.21
CA SER A 10 -9.88 12.08 7.60
C SER A 10 -9.76 12.92 6.33
N CYS A 11 -9.67 12.26 5.17
CA CYS A 11 -9.78 12.95 3.89
C CYS A 11 -11.26 13.31 3.65
N ASN A 12 -11.64 14.54 3.99
CA ASN A 12 -13.01 15.06 3.82
C ASN A 12 -13.30 15.58 2.40
N SER A 13 -12.45 15.28 1.40
CA SER A 13 -12.55 15.90 0.06
C SER A 13 -12.45 14.90 -1.08
N PHE A 14 -13.21 13.80 -1.02
CA PHE A 14 -13.47 12.97 -2.20
C PHE A 14 -14.96 12.70 -2.30
N LEU A 15 -15.54 13.04 -3.46
CA LEU A 15 -16.95 12.89 -3.83
C LEU A 15 -17.54 11.51 -3.44
N PRO A 16 -18.87 11.41 -3.22
CA PRO A 16 -19.53 10.15 -2.84
C PRO A 16 -19.45 9.18 -4.02
N SER A 17 -18.37 8.43 -4.08
CA SER A 17 -18.10 7.44 -5.12
C SER A 17 -17.49 6.21 -4.46
N HIS A 18 -17.95 5.04 -4.87
CA HIS A 18 -17.45 3.76 -4.42
C HIS A 18 -16.06 3.51 -5.02
N TYR A 19 -15.02 4.17 -4.50
CA TYR A 19 -13.64 3.94 -4.90
C TYR A 19 -12.88 3.15 -3.84
N TYR A 20 -11.85 2.45 -4.29
CA TYR A 20 -10.87 1.82 -3.41
C TYR A 20 -9.62 2.69 -3.38
N ARG A 21 -9.05 2.87 -2.19
CA ARG A 21 -7.79 3.60 -2.00
C ARG A 21 -6.69 2.61 -1.67
N MET A 22 -5.58 2.65 -2.38
CA MET A 22 -4.39 1.87 -2.02
C MET A 22 -3.27 2.80 -1.56
N THR A 23 -2.63 2.47 -0.44
CA THR A 23 -1.42 3.15 0.04
C THR A 23 -0.27 2.15 0.06
N PHE A 24 0.94 2.65 -0.05
CA PHE A 24 2.16 1.85 0.06
C PHE A 24 3.24 2.67 0.76
N ASP A 25 4.24 1.97 1.30
CA ASP A 25 5.38 2.57 1.97
C ASP A 25 6.52 1.54 2.07
N ILE A 26 7.74 2.00 2.32
CA ILE A 26 8.93 1.17 2.53
C ILE A 26 9.57 1.41 3.90
N ALA A 27 9.90 0.33 4.61
CA ALA A 27 10.79 0.35 5.75
C ALA A 27 12.17 -0.21 5.36
N VAL A 28 13.22 0.58 5.48
CA VAL A 28 14.59 0.22 5.08
C VAL A 28 15.43 -0.20 6.30
N GLN A 29 16.18 -1.29 6.15
CA GLN A 29 17.20 -1.77 7.09
C GLN A 29 18.55 -1.93 6.38
N PRO A 30 19.67 -2.07 7.12
CA PRO A 30 21.00 -2.14 6.51
C PRO A 30 21.23 -3.29 5.51
N SER A 31 20.43 -4.37 5.56
CA SER A 31 20.60 -5.56 4.73
C SER A 31 19.38 -5.94 3.88
N PHE A 32 18.27 -5.22 4.03
CA PHE A 32 17.04 -5.44 3.25
C PHE A 32 16.06 -4.28 3.47
N SER A 33 14.98 -4.29 2.71
CA SER A 33 13.82 -3.44 2.97
C SER A 33 12.52 -4.25 2.96
N MET A 34 11.49 -3.71 3.60
CA MET A 34 10.15 -4.27 3.66
C MET A 34 9.19 -3.26 3.05
N GLY A 35 8.56 -3.61 1.94
CA GLY A 35 7.47 -2.82 1.38
C GLY A 35 6.14 -3.34 1.86
N ALA A 36 5.21 -2.42 2.08
CA ALA A 36 3.83 -2.70 2.42
C ALA A 36 2.89 -2.06 1.40
N ALA A 37 1.77 -2.70 1.12
CA ALA A 37 0.65 -2.13 0.38
C ALA A 37 -0.65 -2.47 1.09
N ILE A 38 -1.54 -1.48 1.27
CA ILE A 38 -2.81 -1.64 1.99
C ILE A 38 -3.94 -1.10 1.13
N LEU A 39 -4.96 -1.93 0.92
CA LEU A 39 -6.20 -1.58 0.23
C LEU A 39 -7.27 -1.20 1.25
N PHE A 40 -7.86 -0.03 1.06
CA PHE A 40 -8.96 0.50 1.85
C PHE A 40 -10.22 0.61 1.01
N HIS A 41 -11.35 0.33 1.63
CA HIS A 41 -12.65 0.80 1.15
C HIS A 41 -12.78 2.31 1.38
N SER A 42 -13.67 3.00 0.63
CA SER A 42 -13.89 4.45 0.74
C SER A 42 -14.30 4.91 2.14
N ASN A 43 -14.90 4.04 2.96
CA ASN A 43 -15.23 4.31 4.37
C ASN A 43 -14.03 4.20 5.33
N GLY A 44 -12.84 3.90 4.80
CA GLY A 44 -11.59 3.77 5.57
C GLY A 44 -11.37 2.39 6.19
N ASN A 45 -12.23 1.41 5.93
CA ASN A 45 -11.99 0.03 6.37
C ASN A 45 -10.85 -0.60 5.55
N ILE A 46 -9.95 -1.30 6.22
CA ILE A 46 -8.92 -2.12 5.55
C ILE A 46 -9.59 -3.35 4.96
N LEU A 47 -9.37 -3.59 3.67
CA LEU A 47 -9.87 -4.77 2.98
C LEU A 47 -8.79 -5.84 2.86
N ARG A 48 -7.58 -5.43 2.47
CA ARG A 48 -6.43 -6.32 2.24
C ARG A 48 -5.12 -5.60 2.54
N ALA A 49 -4.11 -6.35 2.94
CA ALA A 49 -2.76 -5.87 3.13
C ALA A 49 -1.75 -6.88 2.59
N TRP A 50 -0.66 -6.38 2.03
CA TRP A 50 0.45 -7.18 1.54
C TRP A 50 1.77 -6.62 2.05
N THR A 51 2.71 -7.50 2.29
CA THR A 51 4.10 -7.15 2.57
C THR A 51 5.03 -7.94 1.67
N ARG A 52 6.18 -7.36 1.35
CA ARG A 52 7.23 -8.04 0.58
C ARG A 52 8.60 -7.58 1.05
N ARG A 53 9.52 -8.53 1.20
CA ARG A 53 10.93 -8.26 1.45
C ARG A 53 11.64 -7.99 0.12
N PHE A 54 12.44 -6.93 0.07
CA PHE A 54 13.28 -6.57 -1.07
C PHE A 54 14.75 -6.57 -0.67
N LYS A 55 15.61 -6.79 -1.66
CA LYS A 55 17.07 -6.75 -1.48
C LYS A 55 17.63 -5.32 -1.48
N THR A 56 16.87 -4.35 -2.01
CA THR A 56 17.31 -2.95 -2.02
C THR A 56 17.38 -2.40 -0.61
N THR A 57 18.43 -1.62 -0.34
CA THR A 57 18.61 -0.82 0.86
C THR A 57 18.59 0.68 0.54
N ASP A 58 18.40 1.04 -0.73
CA ASP A 58 18.20 2.43 -1.14
C ASP A 58 16.73 2.82 -0.92
N PRO A 59 16.45 3.91 -0.18
CA PRO A 59 15.08 4.34 0.11
C PRO A 59 14.26 4.66 -1.14
N PHE A 60 14.82 5.34 -2.14
CA PHE A 60 14.07 5.76 -3.34
C PHE A 60 13.71 4.55 -4.21
N MET A 61 14.64 3.62 -4.39
CA MET A 61 14.38 2.35 -5.06
C MET A 61 13.37 1.52 -4.26
N GLY A 62 13.45 1.55 -2.93
CA GLY A 62 12.49 0.89 -2.04
C GLY A 62 11.06 1.42 -2.22
N GLU A 63 10.89 2.73 -2.34
CA GLU A 63 9.59 3.35 -2.62
C GLU A 63 9.03 2.91 -3.97
N ALA A 64 9.86 2.90 -5.01
CA ALA A 64 9.46 2.41 -6.33
C ALA A 64 9.00 0.93 -6.29
N GLU A 65 9.70 0.10 -5.51
CA GLU A 65 9.35 -1.31 -5.32
C GLU A 65 8.04 -1.49 -4.52
N ALA A 66 7.80 -0.67 -3.50
CA ALA A 66 6.55 -0.67 -2.75
C ALA A 66 5.37 -0.19 -3.61
N ALA A 67 5.58 0.83 -4.44
CA ALA A 67 4.61 1.29 -5.44
C ALA A 67 4.29 0.19 -6.46
N HIS A 68 5.31 -0.50 -6.95
CA HIS A 68 5.15 -1.62 -7.88
C HIS A 68 4.38 -2.80 -7.24
N LEU A 69 4.65 -3.12 -5.97
CA LEU A 69 3.86 -4.08 -5.20
C LEU A 69 2.38 -3.68 -5.16
N ALA A 70 2.07 -2.43 -4.82
CA ALA A 70 0.69 -1.93 -4.80
C ALA A 70 0.02 -2.07 -6.17
N LEU A 71 0.66 -1.58 -7.23
CA LEU A 71 0.11 -1.64 -8.59
C LEU A 71 -0.12 -3.06 -9.08
N SER A 72 0.82 -3.98 -8.82
CA SER A 72 0.66 -5.39 -9.19
C SER A 72 -0.53 -6.04 -8.50
N ARG A 73 -0.74 -5.77 -7.20
CA ARG A 73 -1.91 -6.29 -6.45
C ARG A 73 -3.22 -5.67 -6.89
N ALA A 74 -3.22 -4.38 -7.22
CA ALA A 74 -4.40 -3.74 -7.80
C ALA A 74 -4.75 -4.35 -9.17
N ALA A 75 -3.74 -4.63 -10.01
CA ALA A 75 -3.94 -5.29 -11.29
C ALA A 75 -4.50 -6.71 -11.13
N ASP A 76 -3.93 -7.53 -10.23
CA ASP A 76 -4.42 -8.88 -9.90
C ASP A 76 -5.91 -8.87 -9.53
N LEU A 77 -6.33 -7.91 -8.69
CA LEU A 77 -7.73 -7.78 -8.27
C LEU A 77 -8.66 -7.38 -9.42
N LYS A 78 -8.21 -6.47 -10.29
CA LYS A 78 -8.99 -6.07 -11.47
C LYS A 78 -9.15 -7.23 -12.45
N LEU A 79 -8.09 -8.01 -12.65
CA LEU A 79 -8.16 -9.22 -13.48
C LEU A 79 -9.11 -10.26 -12.89
N LEU A 80 -9.11 -10.46 -11.58
CA LEU A 80 -10.09 -11.33 -10.92
C LEU A 80 -11.54 -10.88 -11.17
N SER A 81 -11.82 -9.58 -11.15
CA SER A 81 -13.17 -9.07 -11.45
C SER A 81 -13.62 -9.22 -12.91
N LEU A 82 -12.69 -9.59 -13.83
CA LEU A 82 -13.00 -9.85 -15.24
C LEU A 82 -13.17 -11.35 -15.54
N LEU A 83 -12.69 -12.22 -14.64
CA LEU A 83 -12.69 -13.68 -14.83
C LEU A 83 -13.88 -14.38 -14.16
N PHE A 84 -14.67 -13.65 -13.37
CA PHE A 84 -15.86 -14.12 -12.65
C PHE A 84 -16.99 -13.09 -12.77
#